data_AF-A0A2M4C041-F1
#
_entry.id   AF-A0A2M4C041-F1
#
_cell.length_a   1.000
_cell.length_b   1.000
_cell.length_c   1.000
_cell.angle_alpha   90.00
_cell.angle_beta   90.00
_cell.angle_gamma   90.00
#
_symmetry.space_group_name_H-M   'P 1'
#
loop_
_entity.id
_entity.type
_entity.pdbx_description
1 polymer ?
#
loop_
_entity_poly.entity_id
_entity_poly.type
_entity_poly.pdbx_seq_one_letter_code
_entity_poly.pdbx_strand_id
1 'polypeptide(L)'
;MATLLPKPVDPEAAAKQTDPAKAQGVFFPGCDLDEVAKHFIGNNYRYRENIIIPKMYGAVQIKTNEEKLVEAAFESCAFKSFMSCVLGYGLGAAIGLFSSSVNPNISDPLAAEKQQTAREILREMRQATHSYGKNFAVIGAVFAAVECVIESKRGVTDWKNGTYAGAVTGGLIGLRAGVKAGIVGAAGFAAFSSVIDYYMRHR
;
A
#
# COMPACT_ATOMS: atom_id res chain seq x y z
N MET A 1 0.17 37.72 -38.11
CA MET A 1 -0.74 37.70 -39.28
C MET A 1 -2.17 37.54 -38.79
N ALA A 2 -3.10 38.23 -39.42
CA ALA A 2 -4.43 38.56 -38.93
C ALA A 2 -5.35 37.37 -38.56
N THR A 3 -6.11 37.62 -37.50
CA THR A 3 -7.43 37.09 -37.13
C THR A 3 -8.28 36.46 -38.23
N LEU A 4 -8.91 35.30 -37.96
CA LEU A 4 -10.29 35.00 -38.36
C LEU A 4 -10.90 33.94 -37.43
N LEU A 5 -11.51 34.39 -36.32
CA LEU A 5 -12.64 33.65 -35.74
C LEU A 5 -13.82 33.78 -36.73
N PRO A 6 -14.59 32.71 -36.99
CA PRO A 6 -15.79 32.83 -37.80
C PRO A 6 -16.75 33.84 -37.14
N LYS A 7 -17.30 34.74 -37.96
CA LYS A 7 -18.21 35.80 -37.55
C LYS A 7 -19.46 35.19 -36.88
N PRO A 8 -19.97 35.74 -35.76
CA PRO A 8 -21.21 35.25 -35.17
C PRO A 8 -22.36 35.38 -36.18
N VAL A 9 -23.19 34.36 -36.28
CA VAL A 9 -24.38 34.33 -37.13
C VAL A 9 -25.40 35.32 -36.56
N ASP A 10 -25.93 36.18 -37.43
CA ASP A 10 -26.91 37.20 -37.06
C ASP A 10 -28.17 36.55 -36.45
N PRO A 11 -28.67 37.04 -35.29
CA PRO A 11 -29.76 36.40 -34.55
C PRO A 11 -31.10 36.37 -35.32
N GLU A 12 -31.29 37.23 -36.33
CA GLU A 12 -32.48 37.22 -37.20
C GLU A 12 -32.48 36.07 -38.21
N ALA A 13 -31.32 35.52 -38.58
CA ALA A 13 -31.23 34.38 -39.50
C ALA A 13 -31.55 33.04 -38.82
N ALA A 14 -31.26 32.93 -37.51
CA ALA A 14 -31.55 31.74 -36.71
C ALA A 14 -33.05 31.58 -36.38
N ALA A 15 -33.82 32.66 -36.40
CA ALA A 15 -35.25 32.64 -36.09
C ALA A 15 -36.14 32.01 -37.18
N LYS A 16 -35.60 31.69 -38.37
CA LYS A 16 -36.39 31.20 -39.53
C LYS A 16 -36.34 29.69 -39.79
N GLN A 17 -35.67 28.89 -38.97
CA GLN A 17 -35.69 27.42 -39.10
C GLN A 17 -36.26 26.77 -37.84
N THR A 18 -37.58 26.82 -37.69
CA THR A 18 -38.31 25.92 -36.80
C THR A 18 -38.91 24.79 -37.64
N ASP A 19 -38.06 23.85 -38.07
CA ASP A 19 -38.52 22.58 -38.65
C ASP A 19 -38.89 21.62 -37.50
N PRO A 20 -40.14 21.12 -37.43
CA PRO A 20 -40.66 20.34 -36.30
C PRO A 20 -40.09 18.90 -36.19
N ALA A 21 -39.21 18.48 -37.10
CA ALA A 21 -38.66 17.12 -37.15
C ALA A 21 -37.39 16.90 -36.31
N LYS A 22 -36.86 17.95 -35.66
CA LYS A 22 -35.58 17.94 -34.92
C LYS A 22 -35.74 17.91 -33.39
N ALA A 23 -36.87 17.42 -32.88
CA ALA A 23 -37.25 17.59 -31.46
C ALA A 23 -36.70 16.52 -30.48
N GLN A 24 -35.97 15.50 -30.92
CA GLN A 24 -35.46 14.45 -30.03
C GLN A 24 -33.93 14.31 -30.14
N GLY A 25 -33.22 15.06 -29.30
CA GLY A 25 -31.79 14.88 -29.05
C GLY A 25 -31.50 13.69 -28.14
N VAL A 26 -30.28 13.17 -28.17
CA VAL A 26 -29.85 11.96 -27.41
C VAL A 26 -29.62 12.28 -25.93
N PHE A 27 -29.10 13.46 -25.63
CA PHE A 27 -28.79 13.92 -24.27
C PHE A 27 -29.80 14.94 -23.72
N PHE A 28 -30.37 15.78 -24.58
CA PHE A 28 -31.31 16.84 -24.17
C PHE A 28 -32.47 17.04 -25.18
N PRO A 29 -33.67 17.46 -24.72
CA PRO A 29 -34.85 17.67 -25.57
C PRO A 29 -34.80 18.96 -26.43
N GLY A 30 -33.62 19.39 -26.86
CA GLY A 30 -33.41 20.53 -27.75
C GLY A 30 -32.18 20.32 -28.64
N CYS A 31 -32.30 20.61 -29.93
CA CYS A 31 -31.25 20.35 -30.92
C CYS A 31 -29.94 21.09 -30.62
N ASP A 32 -30.01 22.37 -30.24
CA ASP A 32 -28.82 23.20 -30.02
C ASP A 32 -28.00 22.71 -28.82
N LEU A 33 -28.69 22.36 -27.73
CA LEU A 33 -28.05 21.84 -26.52
C LEU A 33 -27.47 20.44 -26.75
N ASP A 34 -28.16 19.59 -27.54
CA ASP A 34 -27.69 18.25 -27.86
C ASP A 34 -26.46 18.28 -28.79
N GLU A 35 -26.38 19.25 -29.70
CA GLU A 35 -25.22 19.43 -30.58
C GLU A 35 -24.00 19.95 -29.82
N VAL A 36 -24.20 20.90 -28.90
CA VAL A 36 -23.17 21.38 -27.97
C VAL A 36 -22.71 20.25 -27.04
N ALA A 37 -23.64 19.45 -26.50
CA ALA A 37 -23.31 18.29 -25.67
C ALA A 37 -22.50 17.24 -26.44
N LYS A 38 -22.88 16.92 -27.69
CA LYS A 38 -22.11 16.04 -28.57
C LYS A 38 -20.72 16.59 -28.88
N HIS A 39 -20.57 17.92 -29.01
CA HIS A 39 -19.27 18.54 -29.23
C HIS A 39 -18.32 18.40 -28.02
N PHE A 40 -18.84 18.58 -26.80
CA PHE A 40 -18.01 18.55 -25.59
C PHE A 40 -17.82 17.14 -24.99
N ILE A 41 -18.83 16.28 -25.10
CA ILE A 41 -18.90 14.96 -24.45
C ILE A 41 -18.72 13.83 -25.46
N GLY A 42 -19.24 13.99 -26.69
CA GLY A 42 -19.31 12.92 -27.70
C GLY A 42 -18.03 12.69 -28.50
N ASN A 43 -17.13 13.68 -28.60
CA ASN A 43 -15.91 13.58 -29.41
C ASN A 43 -14.65 13.34 -28.56
N ASN A 44 -14.52 12.13 -27.98
CA ASN A 44 -13.36 11.70 -27.19
C ASN A 44 -12.05 11.56 -28.00
N TYR A 45 -12.12 11.66 -29.34
CA TYR A 45 -10.97 11.56 -30.24
C TYR A 45 -10.37 12.92 -30.61
N ARG A 46 -10.93 14.04 -30.10
CA ARG A 46 -10.36 15.37 -30.37
C ARG A 46 -9.07 15.54 -29.57
N TYR A 47 -7.93 15.46 -30.26
CA TYR A 47 -6.62 15.76 -29.70
C TYR A 47 -6.64 17.19 -29.12
N ARG A 48 -6.51 17.31 -27.78
CA ARG A 48 -6.43 18.60 -27.10
C ARG A 48 -4.98 19.06 -27.18
N GLU A 49 -4.70 20.01 -28.07
CA GLU A 49 -3.35 20.57 -28.24
C GLU A 49 -2.83 21.25 -26.96
N ASN A 50 -3.75 21.82 -26.16
CA ASN A 50 -3.45 22.46 -24.88
C ASN A 50 -4.18 21.74 -23.74
N ILE A 51 -3.51 20.78 -23.09
CA ILE A 51 -3.97 20.19 -21.83
C ILE A 51 -3.60 21.15 -20.71
N ILE A 52 -4.57 21.97 -20.29
CA ILE A 52 -4.44 22.81 -19.10
C ILE A 52 -4.78 21.95 -17.89
N ILE A 53 -3.78 21.60 -17.08
CA ILE A 53 -4.00 20.85 -15.85
C ILE A 53 -4.50 21.83 -14.77
N PRO A 54 -5.75 21.69 -14.27
CA PRO A 54 -6.29 22.61 -13.29
C PRO A 54 -5.52 22.48 -11.96
N LYS A 55 -4.89 23.58 -11.52
CA LYS A 55 -4.11 23.65 -10.28
C LYS A 55 -4.98 23.95 -9.05
N MET A 56 -6.10 23.24 -8.88
CA MET A 56 -7.06 23.52 -7.80
C MET A 56 -6.48 23.30 -6.39
N TYR A 57 -5.50 22.40 -6.25
CA TYR A 57 -4.88 22.04 -4.97
C TYR A 57 -3.35 22.18 -5.01
N GLY A 58 -2.84 23.29 -5.57
CA GLY A 58 -1.41 23.64 -5.53
C GLY A 58 -0.64 23.32 -6.82
N ALA A 59 0.69 23.43 -6.76
CA ALA A 59 1.56 23.19 -7.91
C ALA A 59 1.56 21.70 -8.28
N VAL A 60 0.96 21.37 -9.43
CA VAL A 60 1.00 20.00 -9.97
C VAL A 60 2.41 19.69 -10.43
N GLN A 61 3.14 18.90 -9.64
CA GLN A 61 4.44 18.34 -10.02
C GLN A 61 4.19 17.16 -10.96
N ILE A 62 4.43 17.33 -12.26
CA ILE A 62 4.33 16.24 -13.23
C ILE A 62 5.55 15.33 -13.03
N LYS A 63 5.38 14.27 -12.23
CA LYS A 63 6.41 13.24 -12.05
C LYS A 63 6.75 12.59 -13.39
N THR A 64 8.04 12.36 -13.62
CA THR A 64 8.55 11.61 -14.76
C THR A 64 8.04 10.16 -14.72
N ASN A 65 8.07 9.46 -15.86
CA ASN A 65 7.62 8.07 -15.92
C ASN A 65 8.48 7.15 -15.03
N GLU A 66 9.76 7.49 -14.86
CA GLU A 66 10.68 6.74 -13.99
C GLU A 66 10.31 6.94 -12.51
N GLU A 67 10.04 8.18 -12.08
CA GLU A 67 9.58 8.47 -10.71
C GLU A 67 8.27 7.75 -10.36
N LYS A 68 7.33 7.70 -11.30
CA LYS A 68 6.06 6.97 -11.11
C LYS A 68 6.27 5.46 -10.95
N LEU A 69 7.16 4.89 -11.75
CA LEU A 69 7.49 3.46 -11.65
C LEU A 69 8.13 3.14 -10.31
N VAL A 70 9.05 4.00 -9.85
CA VAL A 70 9.69 3.87 -8.55
C VAL A 70 8.66 3.97 -7.42
N GLU A 71 7.81 5.00 -7.42
CA GLU A 71 6.74 5.17 -6.43
C GLU A 71 5.80 3.96 -6.37
N ALA A 72 5.35 3.47 -7.53
CA ALA A 72 4.52 2.27 -7.62
C ALA A 72 5.23 1.02 -7.06
N ALA A 73 6.55 0.91 -7.25
CA ALA A 73 7.33 -0.19 -6.69
C ALA A 73 7.39 -0.10 -5.15
N PHE A 74 7.62 1.08 -4.58
CA PHE A 74 7.66 1.30 -3.14
C PHE A 74 6.29 1.13 -2.46
N GLU A 75 5.21 1.45 -3.17
CA GLU A 75 3.83 1.22 -2.68
C GLU A 75 3.39 -0.24 -2.80
N SER A 76 4.08 -1.05 -3.60
CA SER A 76 3.73 -2.44 -3.81
C SER A 76 3.81 -3.27 -2.53
N CYS A 77 2.83 -4.15 -2.32
CA CYS A 77 2.82 -5.06 -1.16
C CYS A 77 4.03 -6.00 -1.14
N ALA A 78 4.54 -6.38 -2.31
CA ALA A 78 5.73 -7.22 -2.43
C ALA A 78 6.97 -6.51 -1.85
N PHE A 79 7.17 -5.25 -2.22
CA PHE A 79 8.30 -4.47 -1.72
C PHE A 79 8.19 -4.18 -0.22
N LYS A 80 7.01 -3.72 0.25
CA LYS A 80 6.75 -3.50 1.68
C LYS A 80 7.03 -4.77 2.50
N SER A 81 6.52 -5.91 2.05
CA SER A 81 6.72 -7.20 2.75
C SER A 81 8.18 -7.64 2.75
N PHE A 82 8.89 -7.44 1.64
CA PHE A 82 10.31 -7.78 1.55
C PHE A 82 11.17 -6.89 2.45
N MET A 83 10.92 -5.58 2.47
CA MET A 83 11.63 -4.67 3.39
C MET A 83 11.36 -5.02 4.85
N SER A 84 10.11 -5.29 5.22
CA SER A 84 9.75 -5.74 6.57
C SER A 84 10.37 -7.09 6.93
N CYS A 85 10.54 -8.00 5.96
CA CYS A 85 11.25 -9.26 6.15
C CYS A 85 12.73 -9.03 6.50
N VAL A 86 13.42 -8.17 5.74
CA VAL A 86 14.83 -7.84 5.98
C VAL A 86 15.02 -7.13 7.31
N LEU A 87 14.18 -6.14 7.61
CA LEU A 87 14.21 -5.41 8.89
C LEU A 87 13.88 -6.33 10.07
N GLY A 88 12.88 -7.21 9.91
CA GLY A 88 12.53 -8.22 10.90
C GLY A 88 13.67 -9.21 11.15
N TYR A 89 14.35 -9.67 10.10
CA TYR A 89 15.53 -10.51 10.22
C TYR A 89 16.65 -9.81 11.01
N GLY A 90 16.93 -8.54 10.70
CA GLY A 90 17.95 -7.75 11.38
C GLY A 90 17.67 -7.59 12.88
N LEU A 91 16.43 -7.25 13.23
CA LEU A 91 15.99 -7.15 14.63
C LEU A 91 16.07 -8.51 15.34
N GLY A 92 15.57 -9.57 14.71
CA GLY A 92 15.61 -10.92 15.27
C GLY A 92 17.03 -11.45 15.45
N ALA A 93 17.95 -11.12 14.53
CA ALA A 93 19.36 -11.46 14.65
C ALA A 93 20.03 -10.71 15.82
N ALA A 94 19.74 -9.42 16.00
CA ALA A 94 20.26 -8.65 17.14
C ALA A 94 19.78 -9.23 18.48
N ILE A 95 18.49 -9.56 18.58
CA ILE A 95 17.90 -10.20 19.77
C ILE A 95 18.49 -11.60 19.99
N GLY A 96 18.65 -12.39 18.94
CA GLY A 96 19.22 -13.74 19.01
C GLY A 96 20.68 -13.73 19.46
N LEU A 97 21.48 -12.80 18.95
CA LEU A 97 22.87 -12.63 19.34
C LEU A 97 22.98 -12.23 20.82
N PHE A 98 22.19 -11.25 21.24
CA PHE A 98 22.13 -10.82 22.64
C PHE A 98 21.70 -11.96 23.57
N SER A 99 20.63 -12.68 23.20
CA SER A 99 20.16 -13.83 23.98
C SER A 99 21.21 -14.92 24.13
N SER A 100 21.98 -15.19 23.07
CA SER A 100 23.07 -16.17 23.13
C SER A 100 24.28 -15.70 23.95
N SER A 101 24.50 -14.38 24.06
CA SER A 101 25.58 -13.82 24.88
C SER A 101 25.31 -13.85 26.39
N VAL A 102 24.04 -13.81 26.81
CA VAL A 102 23.69 -13.76 28.24
C VAL A 102 23.59 -15.14 28.88
N ASN A 103 23.36 -16.21 28.11
CA ASN A 103 23.51 -17.58 28.59
C ASN A 103 23.62 -18.57 27.41
N PRO A 104 24.81 -19.06 27.04
CA PRO A 104 24.97 -20.02 25.94
C PRO A 104 24.46 -21.45 26.28
N ASN A 105 24.15 -21.75 27.54
CA ASN A 105 23.81 -23.11 28.01
C ASN A 105 22.37 -23.58 27.74
N ILE A 106 21.57 -22.85 26.95
CA ILE A 106 20.13 -23.15 26.81
C ILE A 106 19.90 -24.30 25.80
N SER A 107 20.87 -24.61 24.93
CA SER A 107 20.73 -25.62 23.87
C SER A 107 21.13 -27.04 24.28
N ASP A 108 21.96 -27.23 25.33
CA ASP A 108 22.39 -28.56 25.75
C ASP A 108 22.83 -28.61 27.23
N PRO A 109 22.02 -29.15 28.16
CA PRO A 109 22.39 -29.29 29.57
C PRO A 109 23.52 -30.32 29.81
N LEU A 110 23.94 -31.08 28.79
CA LEU A 110 25.07 -32.01 28.84
C LEU A 110 26.39 -31.39 28.33
N ALA A 111 26.35 -30.20 27.72
CA ALA A 111 27.52 -29.51 27.18
C ALA A 111 28.34 -28.73 28.23
N ALA A 112 27.87 -28.68 29.48
CA ALA A 112 28.59 -28.02 30.58
C ALA A 112 29.97 -28.65 30.89
N GLU A 113 30.23 -29.88 30.44
CA GLU A 113 31.45 -30.63 30.75
C GLU A 113 32.54 -30.53 29.67
N LYS A 114 32.20 -30.16 28.44
CA LYS A 114 33.18 -29.95 27.36
C LYS A 114 33.43 -28.46 27.23
N GLN A 115 34.67 -28.00 27.45
CA GLN A 115 35.12 -26.69 26.96
C GLN A 115 34.81 -26.60 25.46
N GLN A 116 33.66 -26.02 25.11
CA GLN A 116 33.28 -25.85 23.72
C GLN A 116 34.33 -24.95 23.06
N THR A 117 34.90 -25.44 21.97
CA THR A 117 35.89 -24.69 21.20
C THR A 117 35.24 -23.38 20.73
N ALA A 118 35.97 -22.27 20.66
CA ALA A 118 35.42 -20.98 20.21
C ALA A 118 34.67 -21.05 18.86
N ARG A 119 35.08 -21.99 17.98
CA ARG A 119 34.40 -22.27 16.70
C ARG A 119 33.02 -22.92 16.87
N GLU A 120 32.85 -23.73 17.89
CA GLU A 120 31.61 -24.43 18.22
C GLU A 120 30.61 -23.47 18.84
N ILE A 121 31.06 -22.63 19.77
CA ILE A 121 30.28 -21.53 20.33
C ILE A 121 29.80 -20.57 19.23
N LEU A 122 30.69 -20.14 18.33
CA LEU A 122 30.32 -19.27 17.20
C LEU A 122 29.32 -19.95 16.25
N ARG A 123 29.38 -21.27 16.10
CA ARG A 123 28.45 -22.03 15.26
C ARG A 123 27.07 -22.12 15.92
N GLU A 124 27.00 -22.37 17.22
CA GLU A 124 25.76 -22.37 17.99
C GLU A 124 25.13 -20.98 18.05
N MET A 125 25.93 -19.94 18.31
CA MET A 125 25.48 -18.55 18.28
C MET A 125 24.92 -18.16 16.91
N ARG A 126 25.59 -18.57 15.82
CA ARG A 126 25.08 -18.34 14.46
C ARG A 126 23.77 -19.06 14.23
N GLN A 127 23.66 -20.32 14.67
CA GLN A 127 22.45 -21.12 14.47
C GLN A 127 21.26 -20.55 15.24
N ALA A 128 21.47 -20.14 16.50
CA ALA A 128 20.48 -19.46 17.32
C ALA A 128 20.09 -18.10 16.70
N THR A 129 21.07 -17.24 16.39
CA THR A 129 20.84 -15.93 15.75
C THR A 129 20.02 -16.06 14.46
N HIS A 130 20.35 -17.05 13.63
CA HIS A 130 19.66 -17.30 12.38
C HIS A 130 18.25 -17.88 12.58
N SER A 131 18.02 -18.71 13.61
CA SER A 131 16.68 -19.20 13.92
C SER A 131 15.77 -18.09 14.42
N TYR A 132 16.25 -17.22 15.32
CA TYR A 132 15.52 -16.02 15.74
C TYR A 132 15.26 -15.07 14.56
N GLY A 133 16.28 -14.79 13.75
CA GLY A 133 16.16 -13.96 12.55
C GLY A 133 15.08 -14.47 11.60
N LYS A 134 15.01 -15.78 11.31
CA LYS A 134 13.97 -16.36 10.45
C LYS A 134 12.56 -16.17 11.02
N ASN A 135 12.38 -16.38 12.33
CA ASN A 135 11.06 -16.23 12.94
C ASN A 135 10.56 -14.78 12.86
N PHE A 136 11.42 -13.81 13.20
CA PHE A 136 11.07 -12.39 13.10
C PHE A 136 10.90 -11.91 11.66
N ALA A 137 11.69 -12.44 10.72
CA ALA A 137 11.52 -12.17 9.29
C ALA A 137 10.14 -12.60 8.79
N VAL A 138 9.69 -13.80 9.15
CA VAL A 138 8.36 -14.31 8.79
C VAL A 138 7.25 -13.48 9.42
N ILE A 139 7.38 -13.12 10.70
CA ILE A 139 6.40 -12.27 11.39
C ILE A 139 6.27 -10.91 10.67
N GLY A 140 7.40 -10.24 10.39
CA GLY A 140 7.42 -8.94 9.72
C GLY A 140 6.89 -9.00 8.28
N ALA A 141 7.24 -10.05 7.54
CA ALA A 141 6.76 -10.26 6.18
C ALA A 141 5.24 -10.46 6.13
N VAL A 142 4.70 -11.33 7.01
CA VAL A 142 3.25 -11.62 7.05
C VAL A 142 2.47 -10.39 7.52
N PHE A 143 2.96 -9.67 8.53
CA PHE A 143 2.31 -8.46 9.03
C PHE A 143 2.15 -7.41 7.92
N ALA A 144 3.25 -7.05 7.23
CA ALA A 144 3.22 -6.06 6.16
C ALA A 144 2.42 -6.53 4.93
N ALA A 145 2.46 -7.82 4.60
CA ALA A 145 1.66 -8.38 3.51
C ALA A 145 0.15 -8.25 3.81
N VAL A 146 -0.28 -8.65 5.01
CA VAL A 146 -1.69 -8.60 5.39
C VAL A 146 -2.18 -7.17 5.52
N GLU A 147 -1.40 -6.29 6.13
CA GLU A 147 -1.73 -4.87 6.24
C GLU A 147 -1.94 -4.25 4.85
N CYS A 148 -0.98 -4.45 3.93
CA CYS A 148 -1.06 -3.90 2.58
C CYS A 148 -2.26 -4.45 1.79
N VAL A 149 -2.61 -5.73 1.95
CA VAL A 149 -3.81 -6.31 1.32
C VAL A 149 -5.09 -5.71 1.89
N ILE A 150 -5.18 -5.54 3.21
CA ILE A 150 -6.35 -4.93 3.87
C ILE A 150 -6.50 -3.47 3.44
N GLU A 151 -5.39 -2.72 3.42
CA GLU A 151 -5.34 -1.33 2.98
C GLU A 151 -5.77 -1.20 1.52
N SER A 152 -5.25 -2.05 0.64
CA SER A 152 -5.59 -2.08 -0.79
C SER A 152 -7.06 -2.41 -1.03
N LYS A 153 -7.66 -3.27 -0.20
CA LYS A 153 -9.09 -3.63 -0.31
C LYS A 153 -10.02 -2.58 0.27
N ARG A 154 -9.62 -1.90 1.35
CA ARG A 154 -10.45 -0.87 2.00
C ARG A 154 -10.27 0.51 1.38
N GLY A 155 -9.12 0.80 0.76
CA GLY A 155 -8.77 2.10 0.22
C GLY A 155 -8.59 3.19 1.28
N VAL A 156 -8.40 2.81 2.55
CA VAL A 156 -8.30 3.74 3.69
C VAL A 156 -7.19 3.28 4.65
N THR A 157 -6.39 4.24 5.14
CA THR A 157 -5.27 4.05 6.06
C THR A 157 -5.64 4.40 7.51
N ASP A 158 -6.15 3.42 8.26
CA ASP A 158 -6.57 3.58 9.66
C ASP A 158 -5.77 2.71 10.64
N TRP A 159 -5.80 3.06 11.93
CA TRP A 159 -5.29 2.26 13.06
C TRP A 159 -5.93 0.86 13.15
N LYS A 160 -7.11 0.70 12.57
CA LYS A 160 -7.77 -0.61 12.44
C LYS A 160 -7.00 -1.55 11.52
N ASN A 161 -6.30 -1.03 10.50
CA ASN A 161 -5.57 -1.86 9.54
C ASN A 161 -4.46 -2.63 10.24
N GLY A 162 -3.65 -1.96 11.08
CA GLY A 162 -2.60 -2.62 11.86
C GLY A 162 -3.18 -3.58 12.92
N THR A 163 -4.32 -3.26 13.52
CA THR A 163 -5.00 -4.17 14.46
C THR A 163 -5.47 -5.47 13.76
N TYR A 164 -6.09 -5.36 12.58
CA TYR A 164 -6.51 -6.53 11.81
C TYR A 164 -5.30 -7.33 11.28
N ALA A 165 -4.27 -6.65 10.79
CA ALA A 165 -3.04 -7.29 10.33
C ALA A 165 -2.34 -8.04 11.47
N GLY A 166 -2.28 -7.45 12.66
CA GLY A 166 -1.77 -8.08 13.88
C GLY A 166 -2.58 -9.32 14.24
N ALA A 167 -3.91 -9.20 14.31
CA ALA A 167 -4.79 -10.33 14.63
C ALA A 167 -4.60 -11.52 13.67
N VAL A 168 -4.58 -11.25 12.36
CA VAL A 168 -4.41 -12.29 11.33
C VAL A 168 -3.01 -12.89 11.38
N THR A 169 -1.97 -12.08 11.57
CA THR A 169 -0.58 -12.55 11.64
C THR A 169 -0.35 -13.42 12.88
N GLY A 170 -0.74 -12.93 14.05
CA GLY A 170 -0.64 -13.66 15.31
C GLY A 170 -1.51 -14.92 15.33
N GLY A 171 -2.70 -14.85 14.73
CA GLY A 171 -3.57 -16.00 14.53
C GLY A 171 -2.94 -17.06 13.63
N LEU A 172 -2.47 -16.67 12.44
CA LEU A 172 -1.90 -17.61 11.46
C LEU A 172 -0.67 -18.34 12.01
N ILE A 173 0.22 -17.61 12.71
CA ILE A 173 1.42 -18.19 13.30
C ILE A 173 1.07 -19.03 14.54
N GLY A 174 0.17 -18.54 15.39
CA GLY A 174 -0.27 -19.24 16.60
C GLY A 174 -1.06 -20.52 16.32
N LEU A 175 -1.81 -20.57 15.21
CA LEU A 175 -2.57 -21.75 14.80
C LEU A 175 -1.68 -22.98 14.55
N ARG A 176 -0.40 -22.78 14.20
CA ARG A 176 0.58 -23.88 14.08
C ARG A 176 0.79 -24.61 15.41
N ALA A 177 0.66 -23.92 16.54
CA ALA A 177 0.75 -24.49 17.88
C ALA A 177 -0.61 -24.96 18.43
N GLY A 178 -1.70 -24.78 17.67
CA GLY A 178 -3.06 -25.21 18.01
C GLY A 178 -4.06 -24.05 18.09
N VAL A 179 -5.36 -24.38 18.10
CA VAL A 179 -6.46 -23.39 18.05
C VAL A 179 -6.44 -22.44 19.24
N LYS A 180 -6.18 -22.95 20.46
CA LYS A 180 -6.08 -22.11 21.67
C LYS A 180 -4.93 -21.11 21.57
N ALA A 181 -3.76 -21.55 21.08
CA ALA A 181 -2.61 -20.68 20.84
C ALA A 181 -2.89 -19.66 19.73
N GLY A 182 -3.63 -20.04 18.69
CA GLY A 182 -4.08 -19.13 17.64
C GLY A 182 -4.96 -17.99 18.16
N ILE A 183 -5.94 -18.28 19.02
CA ILE A 183 -6.81 -17.24 19.59
C ILE A 183 -6.02 -16.29 20.50
N VAL A 184 -5.18 -16.83 21.38
CA VAL A 184 -4.33 -16.02 22.26
C VAL A 184 -3.32 -15.20 21.46
N GLY A 185 -2.72 -15.80 20.43
CA GLY A 185 -1.80 -15.13 19.51
C GLY A 185 -2.48 -14.00 18.74
N ALA A 186 -3.67 -14.23 18.20
CA ALA A 186 -4.46 -13.20 17.53
C ALA A 186 -4.78 -12.03 18.46
N ALA A 187 -5.25 -12.32 19.69
CA ALA A 187 -5.54 -11.27 20.68
C ALA A 187 -4.30 -10.47 21.08
N GLY A 188 -3.17 -11.15 21.33
CA GLY A 188 -1.91 -10.52 21.72
C GLY A 188 -1.33 -9.63 20.64
N PHE A 189 -1.26 -10.14 19.39
CA PHE A 189 -0.76 -9.34 18.28
C PHE A 189 -1.70 -8.20 17.90
N ALA A 190 -3.02 -8.39 17.97
CA ALA A 190 -3.98 -7.30 17.76
C ALA A 190 -3.78 -6.17 18.78
N ALA A 191 -3.66 -6.53 20.05
CA ALA A 191 -3.41 -5.56 21.12
C ALA A 191 -2.07 -4.84 20.91
N PHE A 192 -0.99 -5.58 20.67
CA PHE A 192 0.33 -5.00 20.43
C PHE A 192 0.33 -4.03 19.25
N SER A 193 -0.21 -4.43 18.10
CA SER A 193 -0.29 -3.57 16.91
C SER A 193 -1.12 -2.32 17.19
N SER A 194 -2.26 -2.44 17.86
CA SER A 194 -3.11 -1.28 18.21
C SER A 194 -2.39 -0.27 19.11
N VAL A 195 -1.58 -0.75 20.06
CA VAL A 195 -0.79 0.11 20.96
C VAL A 195 0.31 0.84 20.20
N ILE A 196 1.03 0.15 19.32
CA ILE A 196 2.08 0.76 18.50
C ILE A 196 1.48 1.80 17.54
N ASP A 197 0.38 1.48 16.85
CA ASP A 197 -0.32 2.43 15.98
C ASP A 197 -0.81 3.65 16.75
N TYR A 198 -1.37 3.46 17.94
CA TYR A 198 -1.81 4.55 18.80
C TYR A 198 -0.62 5.43 19.21
N TYR A 199 0.49 4.82 19.63
CA TYR A 199 1.70 5.51 20.04
C TYR A 199 2.33 6.31 18.90
N MET A 200 2.44 5.74 17.69
CA MET A 200 2.99 6.42 16.52
C MET A 200 2.12 7.57 16.01
N ARG A 201 0.80 7.55 16.27
CA ARG A 201 -0.11 8.62 15.84
C ARG A 201 -0.21 9.77 16.83
N HIS A 202 0.08 9.54 18.11
CA HIS A 202 -0.04 10.54 19.17
C HIS A 202 1.30 11.16 19.59
N ARG A 203 2.39 10.79 18.91
CA ARG A 203 3.74 11.28 19.20
C ARG A 203 4.36 11.84 17.94
#